data_AF-A0A9D4RMX5-F1
#
_entry.id   AF-A0A9D4RMX5-F1
#
_cell.length_a   1.000
_cell.length_b   1.000
_cell.length_c   1.000
_cell.angle_alpha   90.00
_cell.angle_beta   90.00
_cell.angle_gamma   90.00
#
_symmetry.space_group_name_H-M   'P 1'
#
loop_
_entity.id
_entity.type
_entity.pdbx_description
1 polymer ?
#
loop_
_entity_poly.entity_id
_entity_poly.type
_entity_poly.pdbx_seq_one_letter_code
_entity_poly.pdbx_strand_id
1 'polypeptide(L)'
;MASGGVDDDLVKKFEEFCTLAGSKDKTQMTPKANGKLVADCLDKKYKAYDVKAICDASVFPAVKEKGKPNMVVNKANVDKYVTKTAHEIAKKKTKNTKIAEDDAEVKTLKAEIVQAIKSAGPNVKVVKTSATGGVDKMTDASQYTGAHKERFDATTGKGKGADGRTDKVENTGYVGQYKGKDTFGKK
;
A
#
# COMPACT_ATOMS: atom_id res chain seq x y z
N MET A 1 -25.71 27.87 -16.69
CA MET A 1 -25.41 28.30 -15.32
C MET A 1 -24.91 27.08 -14.55
N ALA A 2 -23.59 26.86 -14.51
CA ALA A 2 -23.01 25.71 -13.80
C ALA A 2 -23.14 25.98 -12.30
N SER A 3 -23.98 25.21 -11.62
CA SER A 3 -24.11 25.20 -10.17
C SER A 3 -22.77 24.85 -9.55
N GLY A 4 -22.13 25.83 -8.90
CA GLY A 4 -20.85 25.69 -8.19
C GLY A 4 -20.93 24.85 -6.91
N GLY A 5 -21.73 23.79 -6.91
CA GLY A 5 -21.73 22.77 -5.85
C GLY A 5 -20.76 21.66 -6.21
N VAL A 6 -20.18 21.02 -5.18
CA VAL A 6 -19.45 19.76 -5.36
C VAL A 6 -20.40 18.71 -5.95
N ASP A 7 -20.13 18.35 -7.20
CA ASP A 7 -20.83 17.29 -7.91
C ASP A 7 -20.38 15.90 -7.45
N ASP A 8 -21.22 14.90 -7.69
CA ASP A 8 -21.00 13.51 -7.28
C ASP A 8 -19.75 12.89 -7.91
N ASP A 9 -19.29 13.40 -9.06
CA ASP A 9 -18.07 12.93 -9.73
C ASP A 9 -16.82 13.27 -8.91
N LEU A 10 -16.72 14.48 -8.36
CA LEU A 10 -15.61 14.85 -7.48
C LEU A 10 -15.56 13.97 -6.21
N VAL A 11 -16.72 13.65 -5.63
CA VAL A 11 -16.79 12.75 -4.47
C VAL A 11 -16.28 11.36 -4.83
N LYS A 12 -16.71 10.81 -5.98
CA LYS A 12 -16.23 9.51 -6.47
C LYS A 12 -14.71 9.48 -6.68
N LYS A 13 -14.12 10.57 -7.18
CA LYS A 13 -12.66 10.69 -7.30
C LYS A 13 -11.95 10.53 -5.97
N PHE A 14 -12.47 11.13 -4.89
CA PHE A 14 -11.90 10.93 -3.55
C PHE A 14 -12.05 9.47 -3.10
N GLU A 15 -13.19 8.82 -3.37
CA GLU A 15 -13.39 7.40 -3.06
C GLU A 15 -12.42 6.47 -3.82
N GLU A 16 -12.09 6.78 -5.08
CA GLU A 16 -11.11 6.04 -5.88
C GLU A 16 -9.72 6.07 -5.21
N PHE A 17 -9.28 7.23 -4.70
CA PHE A 17 -8.03 7.36 -3.95
C PHE A 17 -8.07 6.61 -2.61
N CYS A 18 -9.22 6.59 -1.93
CA CYS A 18 -9.40 5.81 -0.70
C CYS A 18 -9.25 4.32 -0.97
N THR A 19 -9.84 3.83 -2.06
CA THR A 19 -9.75 2.44 -2.51
C THR A 19 -8.31 2.07 -2.85
N LEU A 20 -7.61 2.89 -3.66
CA LEU A 20 -6.22 2.62 -4.02
C LEU A 20 -5.29 2.59 -2.81
N ALA A 21 -5.50 3.47 -1.83
CA ALA A 21 -4.67 3.53 -0.64
C ALA A 21 -4.83 2.31 0.29
N GLY A 22 -5.81 1.44 0.02
CA GLY A 22 -6.14 0.25 0.80
C GLY A 22 -7.12 0.53 1.94
N SER A 23 -7.93 1.58 1.85
CA SER A 23 -8.98 1.81 2.85
C SER A 23 -10.05 0.72 2.75
N LYS A 24 -10.44 0.15 3.89
CA LYS A 24 -11.56 -0.82 3.96
C LYS A 24 -12.91 -0.18 3.65
N ASP A 25 -13.03 1.11 3.95
CA ASP A 25 -14.21 1.93 3.67
C ASP A 25 -13.80 3.07 2.75
N LYS A 26 -14.31 3.05 1.52
CA LYS A 26 -14.04 4.06 0.49
C LYS A 26 -14.56 5.45 0.87
N THR A 27 -15.49 5.52 1.82
CA THR A 27 -16.02 6.79 2.36
C THR A 27 -15.14 7.36 3.46
N GLN A 28 -14.06 6.68 3.85
CA GLN A 28 -13.13 7.11 4.89
C GLN A 28 -11.74 7.38 4.29
N MET A 29 -11.43 8.65 4.07
CA MET A 29 -10.12 9.06 3.56
C MET A 29 -9.08 9.04 4.66
N THR A 30 -8.07 8.19 4.49
CA THR A 30 -6.92 8.09 5.38
C THR A 30 -5.87 9.16 5.05
N PRO A 31 -4.92 9.46 5.96
CA PRO A 31 -3.78 10.33 5.65
C PRO A 31 -2.96 9.84 4.45
N LYS A 32 -2.89 8.52 4.23
CA LYS A 32 -2.21 7.92 3.07
C LYS A 32 -2.96 8.22 1.76
N ALA A 33 -4.28 8.09 1.76
CA ALA A 33 -5.13 8.43 0.61
C ALA A 33 -5.01 9.93 0.28
N ASN A 34 -5.02 10.79 1.31
CA ASN A 34 -4.78 12.22 1.18
C ASN A 34 -3.45 12.52 0.47
N GLY A 35 -2.34 11.97 0.99
CA GLY A 35 -1.03 12.20 0.41
C GLY A 35 -0.92 11.73 -1.04
N LYS A 36 -1.60 10.62 -1.40
CA LYS A 36 -1.63 10.10 -2.78
C LYS A 36 -2.46 10.97 -3.72
N LEU A 37 -3.62 11.46 -3.27
CA LEU A 37 -4.45 12.40 -4.02
C LEU A 37 -3.67 13.67 -4.36
N VAL A 38 -3.00 14.25 -3.36
CA VAL A 38 -2.23 15.48 -3.56
C VAL A 38 -1.04 15.25 -4.50
N ALA A 39 -0.31 14.15 -4.32
CA ALA A 39 0.82 13.80 -5.17
C ALA A 39 0.42 13.59 -6.65
N ASP A 40 -0.71 12.94 -6.90
CA ASP A 40 -1.12 12.59 -8.26
C ASP A 40 -1.86 13.75 -8.96
N CYS A 41 -2.63 14.55 -8.22
CA CYS A 41 -3.49 15.59 -8.81
C CYS A 41 -2.91 17.00 -8.73
N LEU A 42 -2.17 17.34 -7.65
CA LEU A 42 -1.87 18.74 -7.31
C LEU A 42 -0.38 19.08 -7.27
N ASP A 43 0.49 18.12 -6.91
CA ASP A 43 1.91 18.38 -6.67
C ASP A 43 2.59 19.03 -7.88
N LYS A 44 2.40 18.48 -9.09
CA LYS A 44 3.02 19.05 -10.31
C LYS A 44 2.73 20.54 -10.52
N LYS A 45 1.51 20.99 -10.21
CA LYS A 45 1.07 22.36 -10.47
C LYS A 45 1.38 23.30 -9.30
N TYR A 46 1.30 22.81 -8.07
CA TYR A 46 1.36 23.64 -6.86
C TYR A 46 2.54 23.33 -5.93
N LYS A 47 3.53 22.55 -6.39
CA LYS A 47 4.77 22.26 -5.65
C LYS A 47 5.50 23.50 -5.16
N ALA A 48 5.52 24.58 -5.95
CA ALA A 48 6.14 25.85 -5.58
C ALA A 48 5.52 26.48 -4.32
N TYR A 49 4.27 26.11 -3.98
CA TYR A 49 3.56 26.57 -2.79
C TYR A 49 3.57 25.53 -1.66
N ASP A 50 4.28 24.42 -1.83
CA ASP A 50 4.36 23.33 -0.85
C ASP A 50 2.98 22.73 -0.53
N VAL A 51 2.20 22.47 -1.59
CA VAL A 51 0.82 21.96 -1.49
C VAL A 51 0.74 20.65 -0.69
N LYS A 52 1.76 19.80 -0.77
CA LYS A 52 1.79 18.54 -0.01
C LYS A 52 1.80 18.78 1.50
N ALA A 53 2.70 19.64 1.97
CA ALA A 53 2.75 19.97 3.40
C ALA A 53 1.48 20.69 3.87
N ILE A 54 0.96 21.63 3.06
CA ILE A 54 -0.30 22.32 3.35
C ILE A 54 -1.45 21.33 3.52
N CYS A 55 -1.60 20.40 2.58
CA CYS A 55 -2.70 19.44 2.61
C CYS A 55 -2.56 18.44 3.77
N ASP A 56 -1.35 17.97 4.08
CA ASP A 56 -1.10 17.01 5.16
C ASP A 56 -1.19 17.67 6.55
N ALA A 57 -0.66 18.88 6.74
CA ALA A 57 -0.54 19.53 8.06
C ALA A 57 -1.68 20.48 8.41
N SER A 58 -2.31 21.13 7.43
CA SER A 58 -3.32 22.16 7.67
C SER A 58 -4.71 21.75 7.17
N VAL A 59 -4.83 21.31 5.92
CA VAL A 59 -6.15 21.04 5.32
C VAL A 59 -6.76 19.75 5.87
N PHE A 60 -6.06 18.62 5.77
CA PHE A 60 -6.59 17.33 6.18
C PHE A 60 -6.98 17.29 7.67
N PRO A 61 -6.14 17.79 8.61
CA PRO A 61 -6.50 17.84 10.02
C PRO A 61 -7.69 18.75 10.34
N ALA A 62 -7.90 19.80 9.54
CA ALA A 62 -8.98 20.76 9.75
C ALA A 62 -10.32 20.35 9.13
N VAL A 63 -10.32 19.39 8.18
CA VAL A 63 -11.54 18.87 7.54
C VAL A 63 -11.96 17.53 8.12
N LYS A 64 -11.03 16.71 8.62
CA LYS A 64 -11.38 15.50 9.36
C LYS A 64 -12.09 15.84 10.67
N GLU A 65 -12.96 14.95 11.12
CA GLU A 65 -13.64 15.13 12.40
C GLU A 65 -12.64 15.09 13.57
N LYS A 66 -12.85 15.95 14.58
CA LYS A 66 -11.98 16.02 15.76
C LYS A 66 -11.95 14.67 16.47
N GLY A 67 -10.75 14.18 16.78
CA GLY A 67 -10.54 12.87 17.41
C GLY A 67 -10.61 11.67 16.46
N LYS A 68 -11.10 11.82 15.21
CA LYS A 68 -11.10 10.74 14.23
C LYS A 68 -9.82 10.73 13.39
N PRO A 69 -9.30 9.55 13.00
CA PRO A 69 -8.10 9.45 12.18
C PRO A 69 -8.34 9.80 10.71
N ASN A 70 -9.58 9.62 10.23
CA ASN A 70 -9.96 9.71 8.82
C ASN A 70 -10.96 10.83 8.58
N MET A 71 -10.98 11.36 7.35
CA MET A 71 -11.99 12.30 6.87
C MET A 71 -13.12 11.54 6.18
N VAL A 72 -14.38 11.86 6.52
CA VAL A 72 -15.54 11.31 5.80
C VAL A 72 -15.64 11.96 4.43
N VAL A 73 -15.65 11.14 3.37
CA VAL A 73 -15.78 11.55 1.97
C VAL A 73 -17.25 11.79 1.66
N ASN A 74 -17.69 13.03 1.82
CA ASN A 74 -19.02 13.50 1.46
C ASN A 74 -18.92 14.88 0.80
N LYS A 75 -19.99 15.35 0.15
CA LYS A 75 -20.00 16.63 -0.59
C LYS A 75 -19.52 17.81 0.25
N ALA A 76 -19.95 17.91 1.50
CA ALA A 76 -19.60 19.02 2.39
C ALA A 76 -18.12 19.02 2.78
N ASN A 77 -17.56 17.86 3.13
CA ASN A 77 -16.15 17.74 3.51
C ASN A 77 -15.23 17.88 2.31
N VAL A 78 -15.61 17.33 1.15
CA VAL A 78 -14.86 17.51 -0.11
C VAL A 78 -14.84 18.99 -0.50
N ASP A 79 -15.96 19.70 -0.40
CA ASP A 79 -16.02 21.15 -0.67
C ASP A 79 -15.10 21.94 0.27
N LYS A 80 -15.16 21.66 1.57
CA LYS A 80 -14.28 22.28 2.58
C LYS A 80 -12.80 21.98 2.29
N TYR A 81 -12.49 20.76 1.87
CA TYR A 81 -11.13 20.34 1.54
C TYR A 81 -10.56 21.16 0.37
N VAL A 82 -11.28 21.23 -0.75
CA VAL A 82 -10.79 21.98 -1.92
C VAL A 82 -10.76 23.49 -1.66
N THR A 83 -11.72 24.01 -0.90
CA THR A 83 -11.77 25.44 -0.52
C THR A 83 -10.60 25.82 0.37
N LYS A 84 -10.31 25.05 1.43
CA LYS A 84 -9.16 25.32 2.31
C LYS A 84 -7.83 25.14 1.59
N THR A 85 -7.74 24.16 0.69
CA THR A 85 -6.53 23.97 -0.13
C THR A 85 -6.30 25.21 -1.02
N ALA A 86 -7.34 25.72 -1.68
CA ALA A 86 -7.27 26.93 -2.47
C ALA A 86 -6.86 28.15 -1.63
N HIS A 87 -7.46 28.30 -0.43
CA HIS A 87 -7.18 29.41 0.48
C HIS A 87 -5.71 29.45 0.93
N GLU A 88 -5.17 28.31 1.36
CA GLU A 88 -3.77 28.22 1.81
C GLU A 88 -2.78 28.45 0.66
N ILE A 89 -3.07 27.95 -0.55
CA ILE A 89 -2.28 28.26 -1.74
C ILE A 89 -2.36 29.74 -2.08
N ALA A 90 -3.54 30.35 -2.01
CA ALA A 90 -3.75 31.77 -2.31
C ALA A 90 -2.95 32.67 -1.36
N LYS A 91 -2.92 32.36 -0.06
CA LYS A 91 -2.10 33.09 0.93
C LYS A 91 -0.63 33.12 0.52
N LYS A 92 -0.08 32.00 0.05
CA LYS A 92 1.31 31.92 -0.40
C LYS A 92 1.53 32.59 -1.75
N LYS A 93 0.61 32.41 -2.71
CA LYS A 93 0.70 32.98 -4.06
C LYS A 93 0.63 34.51 -4.04
N THR A 94 -0.31 35.07 -3.30
CA THR A 94 -0.53 36.53 -3.17
C THR A 94 0.33 37.18 -2.09
N LYS A 95 1.00 36.39 -1.25
CA LYS A 95 1.70 36.83 -0.03
C LYS A 95 0.79 37.61 0.93
N ASN A 96 -0.53 37.43 0.83
CA ASN A 96 -1.53 38.05 1.69
C ASN A 96 -2.14 36.97 2.62
N THR A 97 -1.68 36.94 3.87
CA THR A 97 -2.15 35.98 4.88
C THR A 97 -3.60 36.22 5.30
N LYS A 98 -4.15 37.41 5.04
CA LYS A 98 -5.50 37.83 5.41
C LYS A 98 -6.50 37.78 4.25
N ILE A 99 -6.13 37.16 3.13
CA ILE A 99 -7.05 36.97 2.01
C ILE A 99 -8.33 36.27 2.49
N ALA A 100 -9.49 36.76 2.08
CA ALA A 100 -10.77 36.14 2.45
C ALA A 100 -10.95 34.80 1.72
N GLU A 101 -11.64 33.85 2.32
CA GLU A 101 -11.96 32.57 1.64
C GLU A 101 -12.86 32.78 0.40
N ASP A 102 -13.64 33.87 0.39
CA ASP A 102 -14.53 34.28 -0.69
C ASP A 102 -13.88 35.16 -1.77
N ASP A 103 -12.59 35.44 -1.65
CA ASP A 103 -11.85 36.26 -2.61
C ASP A 103 -11.88 35.65 -4.02
N ALA A 104 -11.84 36.51 -5.04
CA ALA A 104 -11.88 36.09 -6.44
C ALA A 104 -10.73 35.12 -6.77
N GLU A 105 -9.53 35.36 -6.23
CA GLU A 105 -8.36 34.50 -6.45
C GLU A 105 -8.52 33.12 -5.79
N VAL A 106 -9.19 33.05 -4.63
CA VAL A 106 -9.47 31.76 -3.97
C VAL A 106 -10.50 30.97 -4.76
N LYS A 107 -11.52 31.65 -5.31
CA LYS A 107 -12.54 31.02 -6.15
C LYS A 107 -11.99 30.47 -7.47
N THR A 108 -11.09 31.20 -8.12
CA THR A 108 -10.41 30.72 -9.33
C THR A 108 -9.51 29.52 -9.02
N LEU A 109 -8.69 29.59 -7.97
CA LEU A 109 -7.84 28.47 -7.53
C LEU A 109 -8.66 27.24 -7.14
N LYS A 110 -9.80 27.42 -6.45
CA LYS A 110 -10.73 26.33 -6.12
C LYS A 110 -11.22 25.62 -7.39
N ALA A 111 -11.66 26.37 -8.39
CA ALA A 111 -12.11 25.80 -9.67
C ALA A 111 -11.00 25.02 -10.38
N GLU A 112 -9.78 25.57 -10.40
CA GLU A 112 -8.62 24.90 -10.99
C GLU A 112 -8.23 23.62 -10.25
N ILE A 113 -8.28 23.62 -8.91
CA ILE A 113 -8.01 22.43 -8.08
C ILE A 113 -9.05 21.36 -8.34
N VAL A 114 -10.34 21.72 -8.37
CA VAL A 114 -11.42 20.79 -8.69
C VAL A 114 -11.20 20.17 -10.07
N GLN A 115 -10.87 20.98 -11.08
CA GLN A 115 -10.58 20.50 -12.42
C GLN A 115 -9.34 19.59 -12.46
N ALA A 116 -8.29 19.91 -11.71
CA ALA A 116 -7.09 19.08 -11.62
C ALA A 116 -7.38 17.72 -10.99
N ILE A 117 -8.20 17.66 -9.94
CA ILE A 117 -8.59 16.40 -9.29
C ILE A 117 -9.46 15.55 -10.23
N LYS A 118 -10.40 16.16 -10.95
CA LYS A 118 -11.28 15.44 -11.89
C LYS A 118 -10.55 14.90 -13.11
N SER A 119 -9.64 15.69 -13.68
CA SER A 119 -8.89 15.30 -14.87
C SER A 119 -7.77 14.30 -14.58
N ALA A 120 -7.33 14.20 -13.33
CA ALA A 120 -6.40 13.19 -12.86
C ALA A 120 -7.13 11.97 -12.26
N GLY A 121 -6.36 10.93 -11.99
CA GLY A 121 -6.82 9.74 -11.28
C GLY A 121 -5.66 9.11 -10.53
N PRO A 122 -5.94 8.11 -9.69
CA PRO A 122 -4.91 7.43 -8.91
C PRO A 122 -3.87 6.77 -9.83
N ASN A 123 -2.63 7.25 -9.80
CA ASN A 123 -1.55 6.67 -10.60
C ASN A 123 -1.10 5.37 -9.94
N VAL A 124 -1.56 4.25 -10.50
CA VAL A 124 -1.08 2.92 -10.14
C VAL A 124 0.22 2.65 -10.89
N LYS A 125 1.36 2.87 -10.23
CA LYS A 125 2.60 2.24 -10.68
C LYS A 125 2.44 0.75 -10.43
N VAL A 126 2.05 0.00 -11.45
CA VAL A 126 1.99 -1.46 -11.38
C VAL A 126 3.39 -1.95 -11.04
N VAL A 127 3.62 -2.31 -9.77
CA VAL A 127 4.80 -3.08 -9.38
C VAL A 127 4.55 -4.47 -9.94
N LYS A 128 4.96 -4.68 -11.20
CA LYS A 128 5.00 -6.02 -11.76
C LYS A 128 5.99 -6.81 -10.89
N THR A 129 5.56 -7.94 -10.37
CA THR A 129 6.48 -8.95 -9.85
C THR A 129 7.52 -9.19 -10.95
N SER A 130 8.81 -9.23 -10.58
CA SER A 130 9.86 -9.48 -11.56
C SER A 130 9.54 -10.81 -12.26
N ALA A 131 9.29 -10.77 -13.56
CA ALA A 131 9.13 -11.97 -14.39
C ALA A 131 10.46 -12.71 -14.62
N THR A 132 11.47 -12.44 -13.77
CA THR A 132 12.70 -13.23 -13.68
C THR A 132 12.30 -14.61 -13.17
N GLY A 133 11.87 -15.48 -14.08
CA GLY A 133 11.62 -16.88 -13.79
C GLY A 133 12.86 -17.50 -13.13
N GLY A 134 12.64 -18.42 -12.19
CA GLY A 134 13.71 -19.08 -11.44
C GLY A 134 13.56 -19.01 -9.92
N VAL A 135 12.65 -18.18 -9.39
CA VAL A 135 12.35 -18.15 -7.95
C VAL A 135 11.79 -19.50 -7.49
N ASP A 136 10.98 -20.16 -8.32
CA ASP A 136 10.47 -21.52 -8.05
C ASP A 136 11.60 -22.55 -7.93
N LYS A 137 12.66 -22.41 -8.73
CA LYS A 137 13.85 -23.28 -8.66
C LYS A 137 14.68 -23.01 -7.40
N MET A 138 14.71 -21.78 -6.89
CA MET A 138 15.48 -21.45 -5.69
C MET A 138 14.93 -22.13 -4.42
N THR A 139 13.65 -22.50 -4.41
CA THR A 139 12.98 -23.15 -3.26
C THR A 139 12.59 -24.61 -3.49
N ASP A 140 12.96 -25.19 -4.64
CA ASP A 140 12.63 -26.58 -4.97
C ASP A 140 13.65 -27.56 -4.39
N ALA A 141 13.33 -28.10 -3.22
CA ALA A 141 14.16 -29.10 -2.55
C ALA A 141 14.23 -30.45 -3.29
N SER A 142 13.36 -30.71 -4.27
CA SER A 142 13.44 -31.93 -5.09
C SER A 142 14.66 -31.93 -6.02
N GLN A 143 15.20 -30.75 -6.33
CA GLN A 143 16.39 -30.61 -7.17
C GLN A 143 17.70 -30.69 -6.36
N TYR A 144 17.66 -30.89 -5.05
CA TYR A 144 18.86 -31.00 -4.22
C TYR A 144 19.61 -32.30 -4.53
N THR A 145 20.92 -32.19 -4.74
CA THR A 145 21.82 -33.31 -5.04
C THR A 145 22.92 -33.44 -3.99
N GLY A 146 23.61 -34.59 -3.99
CA GLY A 146 24.70 -34.88 -3.05
C GLY A 146 24.28 -34.74 -1.58
N ALA A 147 25.13 -34.12 -0.77
CA ALA A 147 24.91 -33.97 0.68
C ALA A 147 23.66 -33.16 1.06
N HIS A 148 23.11 -32.35 0.15
CA HIS A 148 21.91 -31.56 0.42
C HIS A 148 20.65 -32.44 0.40
N LYS A 149 20.65 -33.52 -0.39
CA LYS A 149 19.54 -34.48 -0.43
C LYS A 149 19.38 -35.25 0.88
N GLU A 150 20.51 -35.56 1.52
CA GLU A 150 20.52 -36.22 2.83
C GLU A 150 20.06 -35.27 3.95
N ARG A 151 20.24 -33.96 3.77
CA ARG A 151 19.92 -32.94 4.79
C ARG A 151 18.49 -32.42 4.76
N PHE A 152 17.78 -32.53 3.63
CA PHE A 152 16.44 -31.97 3.46
C PHE A 152 15.46 -33.03 2.97
N ASP A 153 14.20 -32.86 3.35
CA ASP A 153 13.10 -33.65 2.83
C ASP A 153 12.66 -33.12 1.46
N ALA A 154 12.61 -34.00 0.46
CA ALA A 154 12.33 -33.61 -0.93
C ALA A 154 10.88 -33.15 -1.15
N THR A 155 9.94 -33.54 -0.28
CA THR A 155 8.50 -33.24 -0.43
C THR A 155 8.08 -31.97 0.30
N THR A 156 8.69 -31.70 1.45
CA THR A 156 8.34 -30.58 2.33
C THR A 156 9.39 -29.47 2.32
N GLY A 157 10.59 -29.74 1.79
CA GLY A 157 11.73 -28.84 1.81
C GLY A 157 12.31 -28.56 3.20
N LYS A 158 11.79 -29.24 4.24
CA LYS A 158 12.25 -29.05 5.62
C LYS A 158 13.54 -29.80 5.87
N GLY A 159 14.44 -29.23 6.66
CA GLY A 159 15.67 -29.88 7.07
C GLY A 159 15.40 -31.08 7.99
N LYS A 160 16.06 -32.21 7.73
CA LYS A 160 15.97 -33.46 8.50
C LYS A 160 16.74 -33.43 9.84
N GLY A 161 17.33 -32.28 10.20
CA GLY A 161 18.00 -32.11 11.49
C GLY A 161 19.25 -33.00 11.65
N ALA A 162 19.37 -33.67 12.81
CA ALA A 162 20.49 -34.55 13.12
C ALA A 162 20.53 -35.77 12.19
N ASP A 163 19.37 -36.36 11.89
CA ASP A 163 19.24 -37.54 11.04
C ASP A 163 19.81 -37.34 9.63
N GLY A 164 19.74 -36.11 9.11
CA GLY A 164 20.31 -35.76 7.80
C GLY A 164 21.78 -35.33 7.83
N ARG A 165 22.43 -35.33 9.00
CA ARG A 165 23.82 -34.85 9.18
C ARG A 165 24.77 -35.90 9.76
N THR A 166 24.24 -36.99 10.30
CA THR A 166 25.04 -38.07 10.92
C THR A 166 24.79 -39.39 10.21
N ASP A 167 25.87 -40.10 9.88
CA ASP A 167 25.80 -41.47 9.40
C ASP A 167 25.48 -42.39 10.58
N LYS A 168 24.22 -42.86 10.65
CA LYS A 168 23.79 -43.77 11.71
C LYS A 168 24.32 -45.17 11.40
N VAL A 169 25.44 -45.51 12.02
CA VAL A 169 25.95 -46.89 12.01
C VAL A 169 25.09 -47.73 12.96
N GLU A 170 24.36 -48.68 12.38
CA GLU A 170 23.57 -49.67 13.10
C GLU A 170 24.50 -50.58 13.94
N ASN A 171 24.75 -50.19 15.19
CA ASN A 171 25.51 -50.98 16.17
C ASN A 171 24.64 -52.11 16.73
N THR A 172 24.15 -52.99 15.86
CA THR A 172 23.34 -54.17 16.22
C THR A 172 24.16 -55.30 16.87
N GLY A 173 25.45 -55.05 17.15
CA GLY A 173 26.31 -55.97 17.90
C GLY A 173 26.46 -57.33 17.22
N TYR A 174 26.73 -57.35 15.91
CA TYR A 174 26.82 -58.56 15.08
C TYR A 174 27.57 -59.70 15.79
N VAL A 175 26.82 -60.68 16.29
CA VAL A 175 27.35 -61.94 16.83
C VAL A 175 27.53 -62.88 15.65
N GLY A 176 28.77 -63.19 15.27
CA GLY A 176 29.14 -63.81 13.98
C GLY A 176 28.48 -65.15 13.62
N GLN A 177 27.70 -65.76 14.51
CA GLN A 177 27.00 -67.03 14.28
C GLN A 177 25.46 -66.92 14.32
N TYR A 178 24.89 -65.74 14.64
CA TYR A 178 23.43 -65.59 14.72
C TYR A 178 22.84 -65.28 13.33
N LYS A 179 22.22 -66.29 12.71
CA LYS A 179 21.58 -66.19 11.39
C LYS A 179 20.06 -65.96 11.44
N GLY A 180 19.49 -65.83 12.64
CA GLY A 180 18.04 -65.71 12.88
C GLY A 180 17.51 -64.29 12.96
N LYS A 181 18.11 -63.33 12.23
CA LYS A 181 17.59 -61.96 12.19
C LYS A 181 16.31 -61.95 11.33
N ASP A 182 15.23 -61.37 11.84
CA ASP A 182 13.93 -61.22 11.15
C ASP A 182 13.23 -62.55 10.75
N THR A 183 13.58 -63.67 11.39
CA THR A 183 12.94 -64.99 11.14
C THR A 183 11.83 -65.34 12.13
N PHE A 184 11.69 -64.59 13.22
CA PHE A 184 10.63 -64.86 14.20
C PHE A 184 9.29 -64.33 13.69
N GLY A 185 8.34 -65.24 13.41
CA GLY A 185 6.98 -64.89 12.97
C GLY A 185 6.65 -65.17 11.49
N LYS A 186 7.60 -65.71 10.70
CA LYS A 186 7.27 -66.33 9.40
C LYS A 186 6.76 -67.75 9.65
N LYS A 187 5.46 -67.89 9.94
CA LYS A 187 4.74 -69.16 9.95
C LYS A 187 3.58 -69.07 8.97
#